data_AF-A0A1M6AXM7-F1
#
_entry.id   AF-A0A1M6AXM7-F1
#
_cell.length_a   1.000
_cell.length_b   1.000
_cell.length_c   1.000
_cell.angle_alpha   90.00
_cell.angle_beta   90.00
_cell.angle_gamma   90.00
#
_symmetry.space_group_name_H-M   'P 1'
#
loop_
_entity.id
_entity.type
_entity.pdbx_description
1 polymer ?
#
loop_
_entity_poly.entity_id
_entity_poly.type
_entity_poly.pdbx_seq_one_letter_code
_entity_poly.pdbx_strand_id
1 'polypeptide(L)'
;MRPTLFFAVSSAALLLTGACQRGVAVTTPTDAPVSGSVSGPDTPNPTSANTTNLTRNRPAAFDTTARPRWLEARIQSHLAEPKLNPPIHIYRYRYNGEAVYFETAPCCDQFSTVYDAKGKVLCHPDGGITGRGDGNCADFTKKRTAEMLVWQDPR
;
A
#
# COMPACT_ATOMS: atom_id res chain seq x y z
N MET A 1 76.01 32.41 -19.43
CA MET A 1 74.88 32.45 -18.48
C MET A 1 74.92 31.17 -17.64
N ARG A 2 75.03 31.36 -16.32
CA ARG A 2 74.95 30.38 -15.21
C ARG A 2 73.48 29.94 -15.01
N PRO A 3 73.14 28.96 -14.15
CA PRO A 3 73.59 27.57 -14.11
C PRO A 3 72.39 26.60 -13.88
N THR A 4 72.71 25.30 -13.84
CA THR A 4 71.95 24.20 -13.23
C THR A 4 71.44 24.48 -11.80
N LEU A 5 70.27 23.93 -11.43
CA LEU A 5 70.03 23.33 -10.10
C LEU A 5 68.71 22.50 -10.05
N PHE A 6 68.88 21.28 -9.53
CA PHE A 6 67.97 20.32 -8.90
C PHE A 6 66.63 20.84 -8.36
N PHE A 7 65.59 20.00 -8.39
CA PHE A 7 64.94 19.43 -7.18
C PHE A 7 63.95 18.32 -7.56
N ALA A 8 64.09 17.18 -6.89
CA ALA A 8 63.19 16.04 -6.90
C ALA A 8 62.02 16.27 -5.94
N VAL A 9 60.81 15.78 -6.25
CA VAL A 9 59.86 15.29 -5.24
C VAL A 9 58.95 14.22 -5.87
N SER A 10 59.08 12.99 -5.36
CA SER A 10 58.13 11.89 -5.48
C SER A 10 56.81 12.24 -4.79
N SER A 11 55.66 11.91 -5.37
CA SER A 11 54.43 11.62 -4.63
C SER A 11 53.42 10.89 -5.52
N ALA A 12 53.39 9.57 -5.39
CA ALA A 12 52.30 8.73 -5.88
C ALA A 12 51.12 8.87 -4.90
N ALA A 13 50.06 9.55 -5.33
CA ALA A 13 48.81 9.63 -4.58
C ALA A 13 47.83 8.56 -5.06
N LEU A 14 47.64 7.52 -4.23
CA LEU A 14 46.60 6.51 -4.41
C LEU A 14 45.21 7.16 -4.36
N LEU A 15 44.45 7.08 -5.43
CA LEU A 15 43.02 7.39 -5.44
C LEU A 15 42.22 6.13 -5.07
N LEU A 16 42.06 5.91 -3.77
CA LEU A 16 41.06 4.97 -3.23
C LEU A 16 39.68 5.63 -3.32
N THR A 17 38.92 5.36 -4.37
CA THR A 17 37.49 5.70 -4.41
C THR A 17 36.73 4.75 -3.50
N GLY A 18 36.58 5.14 -2.24
CA GLY A 18 35.72 4.46 -1.27
C GLY A 18 34.25 4.57 -1.70
N ALA A 19 33.62 3.43 -1.96
CA ALA A 19 32.18 3.35 -2.15
C ALA A 19 31.48 3.62 -0.81
N CYS A 20 30.75 4.74 -0.70
CA CYS A 20 29.86 4.96 0.44
C CYS A 20 28.68 3.98 0.36
N GLN A 21 28.76 2.85 1.05
CA GLN A 21 27.57 2.06 1.37
C GLN A 21 26.75 2.84 2.41
N ARG A 22 25.67 3.49 1.97
CA ARG A 22 24.64 4.01 2.87
C ARG A 22 23.88 2.81 3.45
N GLY A 23 24.33 2.33 4.60
CA GLY A 23 23.56 1.39 5.41
C GLY A 23 22.23 2.04 5.78
N VAL A 24 21.13 1.46 5.32
CA VAL A 24 19.79 1.83 5.77
C VAL A 24 19.56 1.08 7.08
N ALA A 25 19.53 1.82 8.19
CA ALA A 25 19.13 1.26 9.47
C ALA A 25 17.61 0.99 9.44
N VAL A 26 17.23 -0.26 9.22
CA VAL A 26 15.85 -0.71 9.39
C VAL A 26 15.61 -0.87 10.89
N THR A 27 15.09 0.17 11.53
CA THR A 27 14.65 0.09 12.93
C THR A 27 13.27 -0.57 12.98
N THR A 28 13.23 -1.89 12.88
CA THR A 28 12.11 -2.62 13.49
C THR A 28 12.19 -2.43 15.01
N PRO A 29 11.07 -2.26 15.73
CA PRO A 29 11.08 -2.28 17.18
C PRO A 29 11.51 -3.68 17.63
N THR A 30 12.80 -3.86 17.91
CA THR A 30 13.36 -5.08 18.47
C THR A 30 13.23 -4.94 19.98
N ASP A 31 12.34 -5.73 20.59
CA ASP A 31 12.32 -5.89 22.05
C ASP A 31 13.72 -6.31 22.54
N ALA A 32 14.10 -5.87 23.74
CA ALA A 32 15.39 -6.20 24.33
C ALA A 32 15.56 -7.73 24.41
N PRO A 33 16.73 -8.28 24.03
CA PRO A 33 16.97 -9.71 24.11
C PRO A 33 16.88 -10.16 25.57
N VAL A 34 16.04 -11.17 25.83
CA VAL A 34 15.95 -11.81 27.14
C VAL A 34 17.22 -12.64 27.36
N SER A 35 17.98 -12.33 28.41
CA SER A 35 19.15 -13.12 28.80
C SER A 35 18.71 -14.47 29.35
N GLY A 36 18.96 -15.54 28.60
CA GLY A 36 18.79 -16.93 29.04
C GLY A 36 19.28 -17.92 27.98
N SER A 37 20.03 -18.93 28.39
CA SER A 37 20.48 -20.02 27.52
C SER A 37 19.33 -21.03 27.32
N VAL A 38 18.83 -21.18 26.10
CA VAL A 38 17.78 -22.16 25.77
C VAL A 38 18.44 -23.39 25.14
N SER A 39 18.53 -24.48 25.91
CA SER A 39 19.02 -25.78 25.44
C SER A 39 17.84 -26.72 25.20
N GLY A 40 17.17 -26.58 24.06
CA GLY A 40 16.06 -27.45 23.64
C GLY A 40 15.61 -27.18 22.20
N PRO A 41 14.94 -28.12 21.50
CA PRO A 41 14.49 -27.95 20.12
C PRO A 41 13.29 -26.99 19.96
N ASP A 42 12.69 -26.54 21.07
CA ASP A 42 11.50 -25.71 21.06
C ASP A 42 11.86 -24.24 21.27
N THR A 43 11.62 -23.42 20.24
CA THR A 43 11.64 -21.95 20.36
C THR A 43 10.30 -21.51 20.95
N PRO A 44 10.25 -20.83 22.11
CA PRO A 44 8.99 -20.27 22.61
C PRO A 44 8.50 -19.18 21.65
N ASN A 45 7.24 -19.29 21.20
CA ASN A 45 6.58 -18.22 20.47
C ASN A 45 6.55 -16.95 21.35
N PRO A 46 6.94 -15.75 20.85
CA PRO A 46 6.84 -14.53 21.64
C PRO A 46 5.39 -14.28 22.05
N THR A 47 5.14 -14.26 23.36
CA THR A 47 3.84 -13.93 23.93
C THR A 47 3.65 -12.42 23.86
N SER A 48 2.89 -11.92 22.89
CA SER A 48 2.48 -10.52 22.86
C SER A 48 1.51 -10.25 24.01
N ALA A 49 2.03 -9.71 25.12
CA ALA A 49 1.24 -9.33 26.29
C ALA A 49 0.47 -8.00 26.13
N ASN A 50 0.60 -7.32 24.98
CA ASN A 50 -0.01 -6.01 24.73
C ASN A 50 -1.18 -6.07 23.73
N THR A 51 -2.04 -7.09 23.83
CA THR A 51 -3.36 -6.99 23.21
C THR A 51 -4.25 -6.17 24.13
N THR A 52 -4.20 -4.84 24.00
CA THR A 52 -5.27 -4.00 24.56
C THR A 52 -6.56 -4.42 23.86
N ASN A 53 -7.47 -5.00 24.64
CA ASN A 53 -8.81 -5.35 24.22
C ASN A 53 -9.54 -4.04 23.91
N LEU A 54 -9.44 -3.57 22.67
CA LEU A 54 -10.21 -2.43 22.19
C LEU A 54 -11.67 -2.84 22.29
N THR A 55 -12.35 -2.26 23.27
CA THR A 55 -13.77 -2.41 23.58
C THR A 55 -14.60 -2.49 22.30
N ARG A 56 -14.90 -3.73 21.90
CA ARG A 56 -15.78 -4.11 20.81
C ARG A 56 -17.22 -3.89 21.27
N ASN A 57 -17.64 -2.64 21.41
CA ASN A 57 -19.07 -2.31 21.51
C ASN A 57 -19.41 -0.83 21.31
N ARG A 58 -18.71 -0.18 20.38
CA ARG A 58 -19.34 0.92 19.63
C ARG A 58 -19.89 0.29 18.37
N PRO A 59 -21.21 0.36 18.06
CA PRO A 59 -21.65 0.16 16.69
C PRO A 59 -20.73 1.07 15.88
N ALA A 60 -19.94 0.52 14.96
CA ALA A 60 -19.12 1.37 14.10
C ALA A 60 -20.10 2.38 13.52
N ALA A 61 -20.04 3.63 13.99
CA ALA A 61 -20.88 4.68 13.50
C ALA A 61 -20.40 4.84 12.06
N PHE A 62 -21.08 4.13 11.17
CA PHE A 62 -20.65 4.04 9.80
C PHE A 62 -20.75 5.44 9.28
N ASP A 63 -19.61 6.01 8.93
CA ASP A 63 -19.57 7.30 8.28
C ASP A 63 -20.42 7.21 7.00
N THR A 64 -21.65 7.73 7.06
CA THR A 64 -22.58 7.76 5.93
C THR A 64 -22.09 8.69 4.84
N THR A 65 -21.15 9.60 5.16
CA THR A 65 -20.37 10.36 4.17
C THR A 65 -19.45 9.45 3.36
N ALA A 66 -19.01 8.33 3.92
CA ALA A 66 -18.22 7.32 3.21
C ALA A 66 -19.11 6.29 2.48
N ARG A 67 -20.35 6.06 2.92
CA ARG A 67 -21.34 5.18 2.26
C ARG A 67 -22.60 5.93 1.84
N PRO A 68 -22.56 6.65 0.70
CA PRO A 68 -23.77 7.25 0.14
C PRO A 68 -24.79 6.17 -0.22
N ARG A 69 -26.09 6.52 -0.25
CA ARG A 69 -27.18 5.54 -0.50
C ARG A 69 -27.00 4.71 -1.77
N TRP A 70 -26.47 5.30 -2.84
CA TRP A 70 -26.21 4.57 -4.08
C TRP A 70 -25.19 3.45 -3.87
N LEU A 71 -24.21 3.66 -2.98
CA LEU A 71 -23.18 2.69 -2.68
C LEU A 71 -23.72 1.56 -1.80
N GLU A 72 -24.62 1.88 -0.87
CA GLU A 72 -25.36 0.85 -0.11
C GLU A 72 -26.15 -0.06 -1.06
N ALA A 73 -26.87 0.52 -2.03
CA ALA A 73 -27.59 -0.25 -3.05
C ALA A 73 -26.63 -1.14 -3.88
N ARG A 74 -25.46 -0.61 -4.27
CA ARG A 74 -24.42 -1.39 -4.96
C ARG A 74 -23.90 -2.56 -4.13
N ILE A 75 -23.67 -2.35 -2.83
CA ILE A 75 -23.27 -3.40 -1.88
C ILE A 75 -24.34 -4.48 -1.77
N GLN A 76 -25.62 -4.10 -1.66
CA GLN A 76 -26.71 -5.08 -1.60
C GLN A 76 -26.81 -5.91 -2.88
N SER A 77 -26.53 -5.33 -4.05
CA SER A 77 -26.44 -6.08 -5.32
C SER A 77 -25.39 -7.19 -5.23
N HIS A 78 -24.18 -6.87 -4.76
CA HIS A 78 -23.10 -7.86 -4.62
C HIS A 78 -23.45 -8.97 -3.64
N LEU A 79 -24.09 -8.63 -2.52
CA LEU A 79 -24.54 -9.61 -1.52
C LEU A 79 -25.65 -10.54 -2.03
N ALA A 80 -26.43 -10.10 -3.03
CA ALA A 80 -27.47 -10.90 -3.67
C ALA A 80 -26.91 -11.83 -4.77
N GLU A 81 -25.72 -11.54 -5.29
CA GLU A 81 -25.03 -12.39 -6.27
C GLU A 81 -24.26 -13.55 -5.59
N PRO A 82 -23.91 -14.62 -6.33
CA PRO A 82 -23.04 -15.67 -5.82
C PRO A 82 -21.73 -15.11 -5.27
N LYS A 83 -21.19 -15.75 -4.22
CA LYS A 83 -19.89 -15.39 -3.65
C LYS A 83 -18.81 -15.41 -4.74
N LEU A 84 -18.02 -14.35 -4.79
CA LEU A 84 -16.87 -14.21 -5.69
C LEU A 84 -15.55 -14.53 -4.98
N ASN A 85 -14.55 -14.94 -5.75
CA ASN A 85 -13.19 -15.16 -5.28
C ASN A 85 -12.20 -14.60 -6.31
N PRO A 86 -11.37 -13.59 -5.98
CA PRO A 86 -11.27 -12.90 -4.69
C PRO A 86 -12.55 -12.10 -4.33
N PRO A 87 -12.74 -11.76 -3.04
CA PRO A 87 -13.86 -10.93 -2.61
C PRO A 87 -13.76 -9.53 -3.21
N ILE A 88 -14.91 -8.92 -3.48
CA ILE A 88 -14.98 -7.53 -3.93
C ILE A 88 -14.58 -6.60 -2.79
N HIS A 89 -13.74 -5.63 -3.11
CA HIS A 89 -13.41 -4.50 -2.25
C HIS A 89 -13.93 -3.22 -2.87
N ILE A 90 -14.38 -2.31 -2.02
CA ILE A 90 -14.73 -0.95 -2.39
C ILE A 90 -13.89 -0.01 -1.53
N TYR A 91 -13.08 0.78 -2.20
CA TYR A 91 -12.25 1.81 -1.61
C TYR A 91 -12.78 3.19 -1.95
N ARG A 92 -12.47 4.16 -1.10
CA ARG A 92 -12.62 5.57 -1.39
C ARG A 92 -11.25 6.21 -1.52
N TYR A 93 -11.12 7.11 -2.48
CA TYR A 93 -9.92 7.89 -2.73
C TYR A 93 -10.24 9.37 -2.91
N ARG A 94 -9.18 10.18 -2.92
CA ARG A 94 -9.16 11.49 -3.58
C ARG A 94 -8.50 11.38 -4.93
N TYR A 95 -9.18 11.85 -5.98
CA TYR A 95 -8.70 11.88 -7.34
C TYR A 95 -9.17 13.17 -8.01
N ASN A 96 -8.26 13.92 -8.61
CA ASN A 96 -8.53 15.26 -9.17
C ASN A 96 -9.24 16.22 -8.18
N GLY A 97 -8.90 16.13 -6.89
CA GLY A 97 -9.50 16.95 -5.82
C GLY A 97 -10.87 16.46 -5.31
N GLU A 98 -11.49 15.51 -6.00
CA GLU A 98 -12.81 14.99 -5.65
C GLU A 98 -12.73 13.64 -4.94
N ALA A 99 -13.80 13.30 -4.20
CA ALA A 99 -13.96 11.97 -3.65
C ALA A 99 -14.49 11.02 -4.74
N VAL A 100 -13.81 9.88 -4.89
CA VAL A 100 -14.21 8.83 -5.83
C VAL A 100 -14.22 7.48 -5.14
N TYR A 101 -14.96 6.53 -5.72
CA TYR A 101 -15.11 5.18 -5.21
C TYR A 101 -14.59 4.18 -6.22
N PHE A 102 -13.70 3.30 -5.80
CA PHE A 102 -13.11 2.27 -6.64
C PHE A 102 -13.58 0.90 -6.18
N GLU A 103 -14.27 0.19 -7.07
CA GLU A 103 -14.76 -1.17 -6.89
C GLU A 103 -13.90 -2.14 -7.69
N THR A 104 -13.30 -3.11 -7.01
CA THR A 104 -12.44 -4.11 -7.65
C THR A 104 -13.26 -5.14 -8.42
N ALA A 105 -12.77 -5.56 -9.58
CA ALA A 105 -13.26 -6.77 -10.25
C ALA A 105 -12.61 -8.05 -9.67
N PRO A 106 -13.29 -9.20 -9.73
CA PRO A 106 -12.74 -10.48 -9.28
C PRO A 106 -11.73 -11.10 -10.26
N CYS A 107 -11.62 -10.63 -11.51
CA CYS A 107 -10.66 -11.18 -12.47
C CYS A 107 -10.05 -10.09 -13.35
N CYS A 108 -8.84 -10.36 -13.84
CA CYS A 108 -8.02 -9.43 -14.61
C CYS A 108 -8.59 -9.08 -16.00
N ASP A 109 -9.50 -9.88 -16.54
CA ASP A 109 -10.21 -9.63 -17.80
C ASP A 109 -11.51 -8.86 -17.60
N GLN A 110 -11.94 -8.68 -16.35
CA GLN A 110 -13.09 -7.88 -15.96
C GLN A 110 -12.65 -6.51 -15.48
N PHE A 111 -13.46 -5.50 -15.78
CA PHE A 111 -13.13 -4.12 -15.43
C PHE A 111 -13.42 -3.81 -13.96
N SER A 112 -12.42 -3.37 -13.21
CA SER A 112 -12.70 -2.61 -11.98
C SER A 112 -13.32 -1.26 -12.37
N THR A 113 -14.09 -0.66 -11.47
CA THR A 113 -14.88 0.54 -11.79
C THR A 113 -14.60 1.66 -10.83
N VAL A 114 -14.36 2.86 -11.37
CA VAL A 114 -14.30 4.11 -10.59
C VAL A 114 -15.61 4.87 -10.76
N TYR A 115 -16.24 5.21 -9.65
CA TYR A 115 -17.43 6.05 -9.59
C TYR A 115 -17.11 7.42 -8.99
N ASP A 116 -17.83 8.45 -9.42
CA ASP A 116 -17.82 9.75 -8.76
C ASP A 116 -18.56 9.70 -7.41
N ALA A 117 -18.59 10.83 -6.70
CA ALA A 117 -19.27 10.94 -5.41
C ALA A 117 -20.79 10.65 -5.49
N LYS A 118 -21.40 10.75 -6.67
CA LYS A 118 -22.84 10.56 -6.92
C LYS A 118 -23.16 9.15 -7.46
N GLY A 119 -22.15 8.30 -7.67
CA GLY A 119 -22.33 6.93 -8.15
C GLY A 119 -22.33 6.80 -9.67
N LYS A 120 -21.98 7.86 -10.41
CA LYS A 120 -21.82 7.77 -11.87
C LYS A 120 -20.47 7.13 -12.17
N VAL A 121 -20.45 6.18 -13.10
CA VAL A 121 -19.21 5.62 -13.63
C VAL A 121 -18.38 6.72 -14.29
N LEU A 122 -17.14 6.85 -13.83
CA LEU A 122 -16.12 7.70 -14.44
C LEU A 122 -15.32 6.93 -15.47
N CYS A 123 -14.88 5.72 -15.14
CA CYS A 123 -13.98 4.92 -15.97
C CYS A 123 -13.67 3.54 -15.38
N HIS A 124 -12.91 2.77 -16.16
CA HIS A 124 -12.31 1.50 -15.78
C HIS A 124 -10.78 1.61 -15.82
N PRO A 125 -10.10 1.75 -14.68
CA PRO A 125 -8.65 2.03 -14.65
C PRO A 125 -7.78 0.78 -14.88
N ASP A 126 -8.35 -0.40 -14.70
CA ASP A 126 -7.71 -1.70 -14.91
C ASP A 126 -8.74 -2.72 -15.44
N GLY A 127 -8.27 -3.89 -15.81
CA GLY A 127 -9.09 -4.97 -16.34
C GLY A 127 -9.19 -5.01 -17.87
N GLY A 128 -10.13 -5.81 -18.38
CA GLY A 128 -10.31 -6.03 -19.81
C GLY A 128 -9.23 -6.92 -20.43
N ILE A 129 -9.36 -7.24 -21.72
CA ILE A 129 -8.44 -8.15 -22.44
C ILE A 129 -6.97 -7.73 -22.33
N THR A 130 -6.71 -6.42 -22.22
CA THR A 130 -5.34 -5.89 -22.12
C THR A 130 -4.86 -5.72 -20.67
N GLY A 131 -5.76 -5.83 -19.68
CA GLY A 131 -5.52 -5.48 -18.28
C GLY A 131 -5.37 -3.98 -18.01
N ARG A 132 -5.50 -3.11 -19.03
CA ARG A 132 -5.26 -1.66 -18.92
C ARG A 132 -6.52 -0.83 -18.74
N GLY A 133 -7.67 -1.48 -18.58
CA GLY A 133 -8.94 -0.78 -18.45
C GLY A 133 -9.44 -0.19 -19.79
N ASP A 134 -10.24 0.86 -19.69
CA ASP A 134 -10.89 1.54 -20.83
C ASP A 134 -10.08 2.73 -21.39
N GLY A 135 -8.99 3.10 -20.72
CA GLY A 135 -8.13 4.24 -21.09
C GLY A 135 -8.65 5.62 -20.66
N ASN A 136 -9.84 5.72 -20.06
CA ASN A 136 -10.45 7.00 -19.67
C ASN A 136 -9.80 7.62 -18.42
N CYS A 137 -9.20 6.78 -17.55
CA CYS A 137 -8.46 7.22 -16.36
C CYS A 137 -7.09 6.55 -16.23
N ALA A 138 -6.26 6.67 -17.27
CA ALA A 138 -4.95 6.01 -17.33
C ALA A 138 -3.98 6.43 -16.21
N ASP A 139 -4.22 7.55 -15.54
CA ASP A 139 -3.39 8.05 -14.44
C ASP A 139 -4.01 7.80 -13.04
N PHE A 140 -5.17 7.14 -12.94
CA PHE A 140 -5.89 6.92 -11.68
C PHE A 140 -4.99 6.29 -10.62
N THR A 141 -4.32 5.18 -10.96
CA THR A 141 -3.44 4.46 -10.05
C THR A 141 -2.27 5.32 -9.55
N LYS A 142 -1.82 6.30 -10.34
CA LYS A 142 -0.69 7.19 -9.98
C LYS A 142 -1.12 8.42 -9.18
N LYS A 143 -2.33 8.94 -9.43
CA LYS A 143 -2.80 10.21 -8.85
C LYS A 143 -3.78 10.05 -7.70
N ARG A 144 -4.37 8.88 -7.51
CA ARG A 144 -5.27 8.63 -6.37
C ARG A 144 -4.51 8.75 -5.05
N THR A 145 -5.13 9.36 -4.06
CA THR A 145 -4.58 9.54 -2.71
C THR A 145 -5.66 9.27 -1.67
N ALA A 146 -5.31 9.34 -0.38
CA ALA A 146 -6.25 9.16 0.73
C ALA A 146 -7.10 7.89 0.61
N GLU A 147 -6.42 6.76 0.34
CA GLU A 147 -7.05 5.44 0.29
C GLU A 147 -7.76 5.11 1.60
N MET A 148 -8.99 4.65 1.50
CA MET A 148 -9.76 4.18 2.63
C MET A 148 -10.65 3.02 2.19
N LEU A 149 -10.49 1.86 2.82
CA LEU A 149 -11.41 0.74 2.60
C LEU A 149 -12.79 1.13 3.15
N VAL A 150 -13.80 1.12 2.28
CA VAL A 150 -15.20 1.43 2.64
C VAL A 150 -15.95 0.15 2.94
N TRP A 151 -15.77 -0.86 2.10
CA TRP A 151 -16.46 -2.14 2.23
C TRP A 151 -15.66 -3.26 1.57
N GLN A 152 -15.82 -4.48 2.09
CA GLN A 152 -15.32 -5.72 1.52
C GLN A 152 -16.43 -6.76 1.67
N ASP A 153 -16.64 -7.61 0.66
CA ASP A 153 -17.58 -8.73 0.76
C ASP A 153 -17.16 -9.64 1.93
N PRO A 154 -18.02 -9.84 2.96
CA PRO A 154 -17.66 -10.62 4.14
C PRO A 154 -17.76 -12.13 3.93
N ARG A 155 -18.26 -12.61 2.79
CA ARG A 155 -18.59 -14.03 2.55
C ARG A 155 -17.39 -14.88 2.16
#